data_AF-A0A2V7W357-F1
#
_entry.id   AF-A0A2V7W357-F1
#
_cell.length_a   1.000
_cell.length_b   1.000
_cell.length_c   1.000
_cell.angle_alpha   90.00
_cell.angle_beta   90.00
_cell.angle_gamma   90.00
#
_symmetry.space_group_name_H-M   'P 1'
#
loop_
_entity.id
_entity.type
_entity.pdbx_description
1 polymer ?
#
loop_
_entity_poly.entity_id
_entity_poly.type
_entity_poly.pdbx_seq_one_letter_code
_entity_poly.pdbx_strand_id
1 'polypeptide(L)'
;MANWSGWHLVEGGGVTDNASSAVVYNGSLYLFAKAANAKIYMNKGNGAGGGWGTWSEVPGGGYTNAAPAAATQGGNLYLFAPGIKDHAVYVTKFNGRTWSGWTQVPGGGLTDVALAAATHKGDLYLFGKGLGDKKVYVDKFNGNAWTGWTEVPGGGYTDAAMAATSAGGKLYVFARGIKDRGVYANALTNTWSGWTRLGTGTTKLGLGATTSGNSAWVIAVDDAANHVWTSGSTGGPFSAWAEIPGGGVTDAPVGAVTSGGKISLFAKTKDGKLWINTYQ
;
A
#
# COMPACT_ATOMS: atom_id res chain seq x y z
N MET A 1 -16.81 22.95 2.28
CA MET A 1 -15.88 21.92 1.77
C MET A 1 -14.64 21.98 2.65
N ALA A 2 -14.70 21.41 3.84
CA ALA A 2 -13.67 21.62 4.85
C ALA A 2 -12.94 20.30 5.09
N ASN A 3 -11.61 20.38 5.20
CA ASN A 3 -10.68 19.36 5.68
C ASN A 3 -9.83 18.60 4.64
N TRP A 4 -9.87 18.88 3.33
CA TRP A 4 -8.83 18.40 2.40
C TRP A 4 -8.01 19.57 1.88
N SER A 5 -6.69 19.39 1.75
CA SER A 5 -5.78 20.41 1.21
C SER A 5 -6.04 20.73 -0.27
N GLY A 6 -6.70 19.82 -0.98
CA GLY A 6 -6.68 19.78 -2.44
C GLY A 6 -5.40 19.11 -2.95
N TRP A 7 -5.46 18.65 -4.19
CA TRP A 7 -4.34 18.00 -4.86
C TRP A 7 -3.26 19.02 -5.22
N HIS A 8 -2.02 18.75 -4.81
CA HIS A 8 -0.84 19.51 -5.22
C HIS A 8 0.30 18.57 -5.62
N LEU A 9 1.19 19.05 -6.48
CA LEU A 9 2.30 18.27 -7.00
C LEU A 9 3.28 17.89 -5.88
N VAL A 10 3.72 16.62 -5.85
CA VAL A 10 4.88 16.21 -5.06
C VAL A 10 6.14 16.73 -5.74
N GLU A 11 6.88 17.59 -5.05
CA GLU A 11 8.05 18.28 -5.60
C GLU A 11 9.22 17.31 -5.90
N GLY A 12 10.25 17.84 -6.55
CA GLY A 12 11.46 17.07 -6.91
C GLY A 12 11.40 16.36 -8.26
N GLY A 13 10.30 16.49 -9.02
CA GLY A 13 10.23 16.14 -10.45
C GLY A 13 10.16 14.64 -10.78
N GLY A 14 9.82 13.79 -9.80
CA GLY A 14 9.69 12.34 -10.02
C GLY A 14 8.49 11.98 -10.89
N VAL A 15 8.66 10.96 -11.73
CA VAL A 15 7.61 10.39 -12.57
C VAL A 15 7.55 8.87 -12.39
N THR A 16 6.34 8.32 -12.49
CA THR A 16 6.07 6.89 -12.35
C THR A 16 5.03 6.41 -13.34
N ASP A 17 5.15 5.16 -13.76
CA ASP A 17 4.17 4.45 -14.60
C ASP A 17 3.23 3.56 -13.77
N ASN A 18 3.38 3.52 -12.44
CA ASN A 18 2.62 2.67 -11.53
C ASN A 18 2.17 3.45 -10.28
N ALA A 19 1.43 2.80 -9.37
CA ALA A 19 1.11 3.38 -8.07
C ALA A 19 2.38 3.71 -7.27
N SER A 20 2.25 4.66 -6.36
CA SER A 20 3.27 4.96 -5.35
C SER A 20 2.91 4.34 -4.01
N SER A 21 3.89 4.23 -3.14
CA SER A 21 3.75 3.73 -1.78
C SER A 21 4.40 4.67 -0.80
N ALA A 22 3.77 4.88 0.36
CA ALA A 22 4.22 5.85 1.33
C ALA A 22 4.24 5.24 2.74
N VAL A 23 5.20 5.68 3.54
CA VAL A 23 5.34 5.25 4.94
C VAL A 23 5.90 6.38 5.80
N VAL A 24 5.53 6.43 7.07
CA VAL A 24 6.17 7.31 8.05
C VAL A 24 7.36 6.59 8.66
N TYR A 25 8.53 7.20 8.60
CA TYR A 25 9.73 6.71 9.26
C TYR A 25 10.45 7.85 9.97
N ASN A 26 10.68 7.69 11.28
CA ASN A 26 11.29 8.71 12.15
C ASN A 26 10.67 10.11 11.97
N GLY A 27 9.33 10.17 11.94
CA GLY A 27 8.55 11.41 11.82
C GLY A 27 8.56 12.07 10.43
N SER A 28 9.22 11.47 9.45
CA SER A 28 9.22 11.95 8.06
C SER A 28 8.38 11.04 7.17
N LEU A 29 7.79 11.62 6.13
CA LEU A 29 7.15 10.84 5.06
C LEU A 29 8.21 10.38 4.07
N TYR A 30 8.18 9.11 3.74
CA TYR A 30 8.94 8.53 2.64
C TYR A 30 7.95 8.06 1.57
N LEU A 31 8.15 8.53 0.35
CA LEU A 31 7.37 8.14 -0.82
C LEU A 31 8.27 7.35 -1.76
N PHE A 32 7.75 6.23 -2.24
CA PHE A 32 8.45 5.30 -3.12
C PHE A 32 7.66 5.14 -4.41
N ALA A 33 8.38 5.13 -5.52
CA ALA A 33 7.80 4.92 -6.83
C ALA A 33 8.76 4.14 -7.73
N LYS A 34 8.19 3.32 -8.61
CA LYS A 34 8.95 2.68 -9.69
C LYS A 34 9.02 3.66 -10.87
N ALA A 35 10.17 3.74 -11.52
CA ALA A 35 10.31 4.44 -12.79
C ALA A 35 10.22 3.47 -13.99
N ALA A 36 10.10 4.03 -15.20
CA ALA A 36 10.03 3.25 -16.46
C ALA A 36 11.24 2.33 -16.68
N ASN A 37 12.41 2.65 -16.09
CA ASN A 37 13.61 1.81 -16.09
C ASN A 37 13.55 0.64 -15.09
N ALA A 38 12.40 0.42 -14.46
CA ALA A 38 12.13 -0.59 -13.44
C ALA A 38 12.84 -0.45 -12.11
N LYS A 39 13.63 0.60 -11.91
CA LYS A 39 14.24 0.90 -10.61
C LYS A 39 13.24 1.57 -9.68
N ILE A 40 13.48 1.41 -8.39
CA ILE A 40 12.68 2.05 -7.33
C ILE A 40 13.40 3.32 -6.89
N TYR A 41 12.67 4.41 -6.80
CA TYR A 41 13.14 5.70 -6.31
C TYR A 41 12.40 6.09 -5.04
N MET A 42 13.05 6.89 -4.21
CA MET A 42 12.48 7.46 -2.99
C MET A 42 12.56 8.98 -3.01
N ASN A 43 11.55 9.62 -2.43
CA ASN A 43 11.60 11.01 -2.01
C ASN A 43 11.14 11.12 -0.56
N LYS A 44 11.64 12.13 0.16
CA LYS A 44 11.36 12.37 1.56
C LYS A 44 10.67 13.72 1.73
N GLY A 45 9.54 13.73 2.43
CA GLY A 45 8.79 14.92 2.79
C GLY A 45 8.68 15.07 4.31
N ASN A 46 8.17 16.21 4.74
CA ASN A 46 7.84 16.45 6.15
C ASN A 46 6.58 15.67 6.57
N GLY A 47 6.36 15.54 7.88
CA GLY A 47 5.19 14.82 8.41
C GLY A 47 3.82 15.46 8.12
N ALA A 48 3.78 16.66 7.53
CA ALA A 48 2.55 17.36 7.15
C ALA A 48 2.21 17.21 5.65
N GLY A 49 3.01 16.47 4.88
CA GLY A 49 2.76 16.22 3.46
C GLY A 49 3.42 17.22 2.50
N GLY A 50 4.27 18.13 3.00
CA GLY A 50 4.97 19.12 2.17
C GLY A 50 6.50 19.05 2.30
N GLY A 51 7.19 20.04 1.70
CA GLY A 51 8.65 20.18 1.79
C GLY A 51 9.39 18.95 1.29
N TRP A 52 9.04 18.50 0.09
CA TRP A 52 9.62 17.30 -0.50
C TRP A 52 11.04 17.57 -0.97
N GLY A 53 11.92 16.60 -0.76
CA GLY A 53 13.28 16.63 -1.27
C GLY A 53 13.36 16.31 -2.77
N THR A 54 14.52 15.80 -3.16
CA THR A 54 14.76 15.28 -4.51
C THR A 54 14.61 13.76 -4.55
N TRP A 55 14.16 13.26 -5.71
CA TRP A 55 14.08 11.82 -5.93
C TRP A 55 15.47 11.21 -6.08
N SER A 56 15.70 10.09 -5.40
CA SER A 56 16.95 9.34 -5.48
C SER A 56 16.66 7.84 -5.60
N GLU A 57 17.50 7.11 -6.33
CA GLU A 57 17.36 5.67 -6.48
C GLU A 57 17.52 4.98 -5.12
N VAL A 58 16.65 4.03 -4.80
CA VAL A 58 16.83 3.13 -3.66
C VAL A 58 18.02 2.22 -3.97
N PRO A 59 19.13 2.30 -3.21
CA PRO A 59 20.34 1.52 -3.49
C PRO A 59 20.12 0.01 -3.42
N GLY A 60 21.04 -0.73 -4.04
CA GLY A 60 21.08 -2.20 -3.96
C GLY A 60 20.48 -2.94 -5.15
N GLY A 61 20.08 -2.23 -6.22
CA GLY A 61 19.75 -2.85 -7.50
C GLY A 61 18.39 -3.56 -7.56
N GLY A 62 17.37 -3.03 -6.88
CA GLY A 62 16.01 -3.56 -6.94
C GLY A 62 15.30 -3.17 -8.24
N TYR A 63 14.87 -4.17 -9.01
CA TYR A 63 14.09 -3.99 -10.24
C TYR A 63 12.73 -4.66 -10.12
N THR A 64 11.67 -3.93 -10.48
CA THR A 64 10.31 -4.47 -10.46
C THR A 64 9.43 -3.83 -11.53
N ASN A 65 8.33 -4.50 -11.88
CA ASN A 65 7.25 -3.92 -12.68
C ASN A 65 6.02 -3.53 -11.84
N ALA A 66 6.02 -3.87 -10.55
CA ALA A 66 4.97 -3.51 -9.62
C ALA A 66 5.32 -2.24 -8.83
N ALA A 67 4.32 -1.64 -8.18
CA ALA A 67 4.58 -0.65 -7.14
C ALA A 67 5.28 -1.32 -5.94
N PRO A 68 6.27 -0.67 -5.31
CA PRO A 68 6.88 -1.18 -4.09
C PRO A 68 5.89 -1.12 -2.92
N ALA A 69 5.96 -2.05 -1.97
CA ALA A 69 5.23 -1.97 -0.70
C ALA A 69 6.17 -1.51 0.41
N ALA A 70 5.71 -0.65 1.33
CA ALA A 70 6.53 -0.08 2.38
C ALA A 70 5.88 -0.26 3.76
N ALA A 71 6.69 -0.55 4.77
CA ALA A 71 6.26 -0.64 6.16
C ALA A 71 7.42 -0.37 7.12
N THR A 72 7.13 -0.09 8.39
CA THR A 72 8.17 0.10 9.42
C THR A 72 8.04 -0.89 10.55
N GLN A 73 9.15 -1.50 10.97
CA GLN A 73 9.19 -2.43 12.08
C GLN A 73 10.53 -2.35 12.80
N GLY A 74 10.54 -2.41 14.13
CA GLY A 74 11.78 -2.48 14.92
C GLY A 74 12.78 -1.36 14.60
N GLY A 75 12.31 -0.14 14.35
CA GLY A 75 13.16 1.01 14.02
C GLY A 75 13.74 1.01 12.60
N ASN A 76 13.30 0.11 11.73
CA ASN A 76 13.70 0.08 10.32
C ASN A 76 12.50 0.35 9.40
N LEU A 77 12.77 0.93 8.24
CA LEU A 77 11.86 0.97 7.10
C LEU A 77 12.16 -0.23 6.21
N TYR A 78 11.14 -0.94 5.79
CA TYR A 78 11.23 -2.08 4.87
C TYR A 78 10.55 -1.74 3.56
N LEU A 79 11.18 -2.13 2.45
CA LEU A 79 10.58 -2.13 1.12
C LEU A 79 10.49 -3.55 0.58
N PHE A 80 9.38 -3.81 -0.11
CA PHE A 80 9.10 -5.09 -0.75
C PHE A 80 8.74 -4.89 -2.21
N ALA A 81 9.21 -5.78 -3.07
CA ALA A 81 8.79 -5.80 -4.46
C ALA A 81 8.97 -7.22 -5.04
N PRO A 82 8.10 -7.66 -5.96
CA PRO A 82 8.35 -8.85 -6.75
C PRO A 82 9.44 -8.60 -7.80
N GLY A 83 10.30 -9.58 -8.02
CA GLY A 83 11.24 -9.62 -9.12
C GLY A 83 10.53 -9.72 -10.47
N ILE A 84 11.15 -9.19 -11.52
CA ILE A 84 10.54 -9.09 -12.86
C ILE A 84 10.39 -10.47 -13.53
N LYS A 85 11.42 -11.31 -13.44
CA LYS A 85 11.51 -12.57 -14.20
C LYS A 85 11.06 -13.79 -13.40
N ASP A 86 11.43 -13.83 -12.13
CA ASP A 86 11.14 -14.96 -11.24
C ASP A 86 9.87 -14.78 -10.43
N HIS A 87 9.31 -13.57 -10.40
CA HIS A 87 8.16 -13.19 -9.56
C HIS A 87 8.41 -13.39 -8.07
N ALA A 88 9.66 -13.63 -7.66
CA ALA A 88 10.00 -13.88 -6.27
C ALA A 88 9.87 -12.59 -5.46
N VAL A 89 9.41 -12.71 -4.22
CA VAL A 89 9.28 -11.55 -3.34
C VAL A 89 10.64 -11.18 -2.75
N TYR A 90 11.07 -9.93 -2.94
CA TYR A 90 12.30 -9.39 -2.39
C TYR A 90 12.04 -8.33 -1.32
N VAL A 91 12.99 -8.18 -0.40
CA VAL A 91 13.01 -7.18 0.67
C VAL A 91 14.34 -6.45 0.72
N THR A 92 14.28 -5.15 1.02
CA THR A 92 15.43 -4.39 1.52
C THR A 92 15.00 -3.55 2.72
N LYS A 93 15.92 -3.23 3.63
CA LYS A 93 15.63 -2.40 4.81
C LYS A 93 16.57 -1.21 4.93
N PHE A 94 16.05 -0.12 5.44
CA PHE A 94 16.75 1.11 5.76
C PHE A 94 16.74 1.35 7.28
N ASN A 95 17.92 1.53 7.85
CA ASN A 95 18.12 1.73 9.30
C ASN A 95 18.22 3.22 9.71
N GLY A 96 17.91 4.14 8.79
CA GLY A 96 18.09 5.58 8.99
C GLY A 96 19.40 6.13 8.41
N ARG A 97 20.33 5.27 8.00
CA ARG A 97 21.61 5.66 7.38
C ARG A 97 21.88 4.91 6.09
N THR A 98 21.71 3.59 6.09
CA THR A 98 22.07 2.71 4.96
C THR A 98 20.98 1.71 4.64
N TRP A 99 20.97 1.28 3.39
CA TRP A 99 20.12 0.19 2.89
C TRP A 99 20.88 -1.15 2.95
N SER A 100 20.19 -2.24 3.27
CA SER A 100 20.79 -3.57 3.45
C SER A 100 21.10 -4.34 2.15
N GLY A 101 20.79 -3.76 0.99
CA GLY A 101 20.67 -4.52 -0.27
C GLY A 101 19.37 -5.32 -0.34
N TRP A 102 19.02 -5.81 -1.53
CA TRP A 102 17.81 -6.61 -1.76
C TRP A 102 18.10 -8.10 -1.58
N THR A 103 17.28 -8.77 -0.77
CA THR A 103 17.34 -10.22 -0.55
C THR A 103 15.95 -10.82 -0.73
N GLN A 104 15.89 -12.07 -1.18
CA GLN A 104 14.61 -12.76 -1.33
C GLN A 104 13.98 -13.00 0.05
N VAL A 105 12.67 -12.78 0.18
CA VAL A 105 11.89 -13.19 1.34
C VAL A 105 11.82 -14.73 1.34
N PRO A 106 12.24 -15.41 2.42
CA PRO A 106 12.19 -16.88 2.52
C PRO A 106 10.77 -17.44 2.31
N GLY A 107 10.69 -18.75 2.05
CA GLY A 107 9.41 -19.45 1.92
C GLY A 107 8.81 -19.47 0.51
N GLY A 108 9.52 -18.94 -0.49
CA GLY A 108 9.20 -19.19 -1.91
C GLY A 108 7.94 -18.50 -2.43
N GLY A 109 7.49 -17.40 -1.80
CA GLY A 109 6.34 -16.64 -2.27
C GLY A 109 6.59 -16.01 -3.64
N LEU A 110 5.65 -16.22 -4.56
CA LEU A 110 5.70 -15.69 -5.93
C LEU A 110 4.47 -14.82 -6.22
N THR A 111 4.67 -13.64 -6.79
CA THR A 111 3.59 -12.73 -7.19
C THR A 111 3.99 -11.82 -8.36
N ASP A 112 3.00 -11.40 -9.14
CA ASP A 112 3.14 -10.53 -10.32
C ASP A 112 2.44 -9.16 -10.13
N VAL A 113 1.87 -8.91 -8.95
CA VAL A 113 1.23 -7.64 -8.56
C VAL A 113 1.94 -7.00 -7.38
N ALA A 114 1.64 -5.74 -7.09
CA ALA A 114 2.18 -5.09 -5.90
C ALA A 114 1.72 -5.83 -4.62
N LEU A 115 2.65 -5.96 -3.69
CA LEU A 115 2.40 -6.54 -2.36
C LEU A 115 1.66 -5.52 -1.48
N ALA A 116 1.04 -6.00 -0.41
CA ALA A 116 0.59 -5.13 0.68
C ALA A 116 1.39 -5.43 1.95
N ALA A 117 1.86 -4.40 2.65
CA ALA A 117 2.65 -4.55 3.86
C ALA A 117 2.04 -3.74 5.00
N ALA A 118 1.98 -4.31 6.19
CA ALA A 118 1.52 -3.61 7.39
C ALA A 118 2.17 -4.17 8.65
N THR A 119 2.49 -3.28 9.58
CA THR A 119 2.97 -3.68 10.91
C THR A 119 1.80 -3.79 11.85
N HIS A 120 1.68 -4.92 12.54
CA HIS A 120 0.62 -5.19 13.50
C HIS A 120 1.18 -5.88 14.74
N LYS A 121 0.97 -5.28 15.91
CA LYS A 121 1.44 -5.80 17.21
C LYS A 121 2.95 -6.13 17.23
N GLY A 122 3.76 -5.30 16.56
CA GLY A 122 5.23 -5.46 16.49
C GLY A 122 5.73 -6.39 15.37
N ASP A 123 4.86 -7.23 14.82
CA ASP A 123 5.18 -8.09 13.69
C ASP A 123 4.88 -7.36 12.37
N LEU A 124 5.71 -7.61 11.36
CA LEU A 124 5.45 -7.17 10.00
C LEU A 124 4.69 -8.26 9.25
N TYR A 125 3.60 -7.89 8.57
CA TYR A 125 2.81 -8.77 7.72
C TYR A 125 2.95 -8.35 6.26
N LEU A 126 3.13 -9.33 5.39
CA LEU A 126 3.26 -9.13 3.95
C LEU A 126 2.22 -10.00 3.23
N PHE A 127 1.45 -9.38 2.36
CA PHE A 127 0.39 -10.04 1.60
C PHE A 127 0.72 -10.03 0.11
N GLY A 128 0.51 -11.18 -0.53
CA GLY A 128 0.74 -11.37 -1.96
C GLY A 128 -0.32 -12.25 -2.57
N LYS A 129 -0.57 -12.04 -3.87
CA LYS A 129 -1.44 -12.92 -4.65
C LYS A 129 -0.60 -14.07 -5.19
N GLY A 130 -1.04 -15.31 -4.99
CA GLY A 130 -0.41 -16.49 -5.60
C GLY A 130 -0.44 -16.39 -7.13
N LEU A 131 0.68 -16.74 -7.78
CA LEU A 131 0.85 -16.58 -9.22
C LEU A 131 -0.14 -17.47 -10.02
N GLY A 132 -0.29 -18.74 -9.63
CA GLY A 132 -1.12 -19.72 -10.37
C GLY A 132 -2.58 -19.79 -9.92
N ASP A 133 -2.85 -19.68 -8.62
CA ASP A 133 -4.19 -19.90 -8.05
C ASP A 133 -4.97 -18.60 -7.74
N LYS A 134 -4.30 -17.45 -7.82
CA LYS A 134 -4.84 -16.12 -7.51
C LYS A 134 -5.36 -15.97 -6.08
N LYS A 135 -4.98 -16.87 -5.17
CA LYS A 135 -5.36 -16.80 -3.76
C LYS A 135 -4.57 -15.72 -3.04
N VAL A 136 -5.13 -15.19 -1.96
CA VAL A 136 -4.44 -14.26 -1.07
C VAL A 136 -3.59 -15.04 -0.06
N TYR A 137 -2.28 -14.79 -0.04
CA TYR A 137 -1.33 -15.35 0.90
C TYR A 137 -0.76 -14.28 1.83
N VAL A 138 -0.34 -14.70 3.02
CA VAL A 138 0.33 -13.88 4.02
C VAL A 138 1.61 -14.56 4.52
N ASP A 139 2.66 -13.78 4.70
CA ASP A 139 3.85 -14.14 5.48
C ASP A 139 4.06 -13.10 6.59
N LYS A 140 4.68 -13.54 7.68
CA LYS A 140 4.88 -12.74 8.89
C LYS A 140 6.34 -12.75 9.29
N PHE A 141 6.88 -11.56 9.55
CA PHE A 141 8.22 -11.37 10.06
C PHE A 141 8.17 -10.85 11.51
N ASN A 142 8.76 -11.59 12.45
CA ASN A 142 8.72 -11.27 13.88
C ASN A 142 9.89 -10.40 14.38
N GLY A 143 10.67 -9.82 13.46
CA GLY A 143 11.90 -9.08 13.77
C GLY A 143 13.18 -9.93 13.62
N ASN A 144 13.04 -11.26 13.67
CA ASN A 144 14.16 -12.20 13.53
C ASN A 144 14.00 -13.13 12.33
N ALA A 145 12.81 -13.70 12.13
CA ALA A 145 12.55 -14.70 11.10
C ALA A 145 11.18 -14.52 10.44
N TRP A 146 11.09 -14.96 9.18
CA TRP A 146 9.85 -15.13 8.44
C TRP A 146 9.20 -16.45 8.80
N THR A 147 7.87 -16.50 8.90
CA THR A 147 7.13 -17.71 9.27
C THR A 147 6.79 -18.60 8.08
N GLY A 148 6.93 -18.08 6.85
CA GLY A 148 6.54 -18.73 5.62
C GLY A 148 5.13 -18.33 5.17
N TRP A 149 4.91 -18.43 3.86
CA TRP A 149 3.66 -18.05 3.21
C TRP A 149 2.54 -19.04 3.52
N THR A 150 1.40 -18.52 3.95
CA THR A 150 0.17 -19.29 4.21
C THR A 150 -1.03 -18.60 3.58
N GLU A 151 -2.02 -19.37 3.13
CA GLU A 151 -3.26 -18.80 2.58
C GLU A 151 -3.99 -18.01 3.67
N VAL A 152 -4.47 -16.79 3.35
CA VAL A 152 -5.36 -16.04 4.23
C VAL A 152 -6.72 -16.76 4.26
N PRO A 153 -7.15 -17.30 5.42
CA PRO A 153 -8.38 -18.08 5.54
C PRO A 153 -9.62 -17.33 5.05
N GLY A 154 -10.58 -18.10 4.51
CA GLY A 154 -11.86 -17.61 4.03
C GLY A 154 -12.01 -17.57 2.50
N GLY A 155 -11.06 -18.11 1.74
CA GLY A 155 -11.19 -18.28 0.29
C GLY A 155 -11.15 -16.99 -0.51
N GLY A 156 -10.17 -16.11 -0.23
CA GLY A 156 -10.00 -14.85 -0.93
C GLY A 156 -9.23 -15.01 -2.24
N TYR A 157 -9.77 -14.46 -3.33
CA TYR A 157 -9.14 -14.45 -4.65
C TYR A 157 -9.09 -13.04 -5.23
N THR A 158 -7.95 -12.66 -5.78
CA THR A 158 -7.73 -11.35 -6.41
C THR A 158 -6.85 -11.50 -7.64
N ASP A 159 -6.92 -10.58 -8.59
CA ASP A 159 -5.97 -10.41 -9.69
C ASP A 159 -5.40 -8.98 -9.74
N ALA A 160 -5.57 -8.23 -8.65
CA ALA A 160 -5.06 -6.86 -8.48
C ALA A 160 -4.25 -6.73 -7.19
N ALA A 161 -3.49 -5.63 -7.10
CA ALA A 161 -2.78 -5.25 -5.89
C ALA A 161 -3.75 -5.07 -4.70
N MET A 162 -3.30 -5.54 -3.53
CA MET A 162 -4.06 -5.46 -2.29
C MET A 162 -3.62 -4.25 -1.47
N ALA A 163 -4.34 -4.01 -0.37
CA ALA A 163 -3.92 -3.06 0.65
C ALA A 163 -4.03 -3.68 2.03
N ALA A 164 -3.19 -3.24 2.98
CA ALA A 164 -3.24 -3.71 4.35
C ALA A 164 -2.99 -2.57 5.32
N THR A 165 -3.63 -2.60 6.49
CA THR A 165 -3.41 -1.62 7.55
C THR A 165 -3.76 -2.18 8.92
N SER A 166 -3.16 -1.64 9.98
CA SER A 166 -3.47 -2.02 11.36
C SER A 166 -4.23 -0.89 12.05
N ALA A 167 -5.42 -1.18 12.56
CA ALA A 167 -6.26 -0.20 13.26
C ALA A 167 -7.11 -0.87 14.33
N GLY A 168 -7.29 -0.21 15.48
CA GLY A 168 -8.19 -0.68 16.54
C GLY A 168 -7.89 -2.10 17.04
N GLY A 169 -6.62 -2.50 17.05
CA GLY A 169 -6.21 -3.84 17.48
C GLY A 169 -6.46 -4.96 16.46
N LYS A 170 -6.87 -4.63 15.22
CA LYS A 170 -7.04 -5.56 14.10
C LYS A 170 -6.03 -5.26 12.98
N LEU A 171 -5.56 -6.31 12.31
CA LEU A 171 -4.89 -6.19 11.01
C LEU A 171 -5.93 -6.43 9.93
N TYR A 172 -6.11 -5.47 9.04
CA TYR A 172 -6.99 -5.56 7.89
C TYR A 172 -6.18 -5.85 6.63
N VAL A 173 -6.70 -6.72 5.78
CA VAL A 173 -6.30 -6.88 4.38
C VAL A 173 -7.51 -6.63 3.50
N PHE A 174 -7.31 -5.89 2.43
CA PHE A 174 -8.32 -5.54 1.45
C PHE A 174 -7.92 -6.07 0.08
N ALA A 175 -8.88 -6.68 -0.60
CA ALA A 175 -8.67 -7.24 -1.92
C ALA A 175 -9.87 -6.95 -2.82
N ARG A 176 -9.60 -6.85 -4.13
CA ARG A 176 -10.64 -6.78 -5.13
C ARG A 176 -11.03 -8.19 -5.58
N GLY A 177 -12.33 -8.47 -5.64
CA GLY A 177 -12.85 -9.70 -6.22
C GLY A 177 -12.61 -9.78 -7.74
N ILE A 178 -12.27 -10.97 -8.24
CA ILE A 178 -11.97 -11.16 -9.68
C ILE A 178 -13.24 -11.00 -10.54
N LYS A 179 -14.36 -11.62 -10.13
CA LYS A 179 -15.57 -11.71 -10.95
C LYS A 179 -16.45 -10.47 -10.86
N ASP A 180 -16.68 -9.98 -9.64
CA ASP A 180 -17.62 -8.90 -9.37
C ASP A 180 -16.93 -7.53 -9.26
N ARG A 181 -15.59 -7.50 -9.22
CA ARG A 181 -14.78 -6.29 -9.00
C ARG A 181 -15.11 -5.55 -7.70
N GLY A 182 -15.80 -6.22 -6.76
CA GLY A 182 -16.14 -5.67 -5.46
C GLY A 182 -14.92 -5.57 -4.56
N VAL A 183 -14.95 -4.65 -3.60
CA VAL A 183 -13.92 -4.54 -2.57
C VAL A 183 -14.31 -5.42 -1.39
N TYR A 184 -13.39 -6.24 -0.90
CA TYR A 184 -13.58 -7.13 0.24
C TYR A 184 -12.55 -6.84 1.32
N ALA A 185 -12.94 -7.02 2.58
CA ALA A 185 -12.04 -6.96 3.73
C ALA A 185 -12.02 -8.30 4.47
N ASN A 186 -10.85 -8.64 5.00
CA ASN A 186 -10.69 -9.67 6.02
C ASN A 186 -9.82 -9.10 7.14
N ALA A 187 -10.15 -9.40 8.39
CA ALA A 187 -9.47 -8.86 9.55
C ALA A 187 -8.96 -9.97 10.47
N LEU A 188 -7.72 -9.81 10.94
CA LEU A 188 -7.07 -10.66 11.93
C LEU A 188 -7.10 -9.98 13.30
N THR A 189 -7.64 -10.68 14.31
CA THR A 189 -7.48 -10.36 15.74
C THR A 189 -6.64 -11.43 16.43
N ASN A 190 -7.26 -12.60 16.62
CA ASN A 190 -6.65 -13.88 17.00
C ASN A 190 -6.85 -14.90 15.87
N THR A 191 -8.00 -14.83 15.20
CA THR A 191 -8.33 -15.57 13.99
C THR A 191 -8.75 -14.60 12.89
N TRP A 192 -8.69 -15.07 11.64
CA TRP A 192 -9.25 -14.35 10.51
C TRP A 192 -10.78 -14.36 10.57
N SER A 193 -11.40 -13.23 10.29
CA SER A 193 -12.86 -13.06 10.32
C SER A 193 -13.56 -13.62 9.09
N GLY A 194 -12.81 -13.88 8.01
CA GLY A 194 -13.36 -14.23 6.70
C GLY A 194 -13.59 -12.98 5.84
N TRP A 195 -13.71 -13.20 4.53
CA TRP A 195 -13.86 -12.11 3.56
C TRP A 195 -15.29 -11.58 3.54
N THR A 196 -15.44 -10.27 3.75
CA THR A 196 -16.73 -9.58 3.70
C THR A 196 -16.68 -8.47 2.67
N ARG A 197 -17.70 -8.39 1.80
CA ARG A 197 -17.82 -7.35 0.77
C ARG A 197 -18.12 -5.99 1.40
N LEU A 198 -17.48 -4.94 0.91
CA LEU A 198 -17.62 -3.57 1.39
C LEU A 198 -18.54 -2.76 0.46
N GLY A 199 -19.81 -2.65 0.86
CA GLY A 199 -20.81 -1.90 0.10
C GLY A 199 -21.05 -2.46 -1.31
N THR A 200 -21.40 -1.59 -2.26
CA THR A 200 -21.80 -1.98 -3.63
C THR A 200 -20.82 -1.59 -4.72
N GLY A 201 -19.88 -0.69 -4.44
CA GLY A 201 -18.95 -0.14 -5.44
C GLY A 201 -17.99 -1.17 -6.04
N THR A 202 -17.49 -0.86 -7.24
CA THR A 202 -16.51 -1.67 -7.97
C THR A 202 -15.28 -0.84 -8.33
N THR A 203 -14.17 -1.53 -8.54
CA THR A 203 -12.92 -0.94 -9.04
C THR A 203 -12.22 -1.94 -9.95
N LYS A 204 -11.44 -1.49 -10.92
CA LYS A 204 -10.59 -2.31 -11.80
C LYS A 204 -9.14 -2.33 -11.31
N LEU A 205 -8.81 -1.39 -10.43
CA LEU A 205 -7.47 -1.17 -9.92
C LEU A 205 -7.26 -1.94 -8.61
N GLY A 206 -6.02 -1.93 -8.14
CA GLY A 206 -5.72 -2.28 -6.76
C GLY A 206 -6.18 -1.21 -5.77
N LEU A 207 -5.92 -1.46 -4.49
CA LEU A 207 -6.45 -0.65 -3.39
C LEU A 207 -5.33 0.11 -2.67
N GLY A 208 -5.72 1.17 -1.96
CA GLY A 208 -4.93 1.81 -0.92
C GLY A 208 -5.54 1.58 0.46
N ALA A 209 -4.75 1.61 1.52
CA ALA A 209 -5.27 1.58 2.89
C ALA A 209 -4.37 2.35 3.84
N THR A 210 -4.96 2.92 4.88
CA THR A 210 -4.24 3.58 5.97
C THR A 210 -5.05 3.53 7.26
N THR A 211 -4.49 4.05 8.35
CA THR A 211 -5.12 4.08 9.67
C THR A 211 -5.09 5.48 10.22
N SER A 212 -6.20 5.99 10.75
CA SER A 212 -6.22 7.25 11.50
C SER A 212 -6.92 7.05 12.84
N GLY A 213 -6.18 7.29 13.92
CA GLY A 213 -6.57 6.89 15.27
C GLY A 213 -6.78 5.37 15.34
N ASN A 214 -7.99 4.96 15.73
CA ASN A 214 -8.39 3.54 15.75
C ASN A 214 -9.15 3.11 14.50
N SER A 215 -9.22 3.96 13.47
CA SER A 215 -10.03 3.69 12.28
C SER A 215 -9.18 3.19 11.13
N ALA A 216 -9.54 2.06 10.55
CA ALA A 216 -9.02 1.63 9.25
C ALA A 216 -9.73 2.38 8.14
N TRP A 217 -8.98 2.83 7.14
CA TRP A 217 -9.47 3.48 5.94
C TRP A 217 -9.00 2.71 4.72
N VAL A 218 -9.92 2.42 3.81
CA VAL A 218 -9.63 1.86 2.49
C VAL A 218 -9.91 2.91 1.42
N ILE A 219 -9.07 2.93 0.38
CA ILE A 219 -9.13 3.84 -0.74
C ILE A 219 -9.25 3.01 -2.01
N ALA A 220 -10.21 3.39 -2.86
CA ALA A 220 -10.46 2.75 -4.14
C ALA A 220 -10.66 3.83 -5.21
N VAL A 221 -10.51 3.42 -6.47
CA VAL A 221 -10.75 4.28 -7.63
C VAL A 221 -11.88 3.66 -8.43
N ASP A 222 -12.95 4.41 -8.69
CA ASP A 222 -14.11 3.84 -9.36
C ASP A 222 -13.86 3.54 -10.85
N ASP A 223 -14.64 2.61 -11.39
CA ASP A 223 -14.51 2.16 -12.77
C ASP A 223 -14.97 3.18 -13.82
N ALA A 224 -15.89 4.06 -13.46
CA ALA A 224 -16.67 4.88 -14.39
C ALA A 224 -15.94 6.18 -14.74
N ALA A 225 -15.46 6.90 -13.73
CA ALA A 225 -14.84 8.21 -13.85
C ALA A 225 -13.39 8.23 -13.34
N ASN A 226 -12.91 7.13 -12.76
CA ASN A 226 -11.64 7.04 -12.05
C ASN A 226 -11.48 8.09 -10.93
N HIS A 227 -12.57 8.43 -10.24
CA HIS A 227 -12.50 9.27 -9.06
C HIS A 227 -12.02 8.44 -7.87
N VAL A 228 -11.46 9.12 -6.87
CA VAL A 228 -10.95 8.50 -5.66
C VAL A 228 -12.05 8.46 -4.59
N TRP A 229 -12.26 7.29 -4.00
CA TRP A 229 -13.28 7.04 -2.98
C TRP A 229 -12.65 6.47 -1.72
N THR A 230 -13.28 6.70 -0.57
CA THR A 230 -12.87 6.13 0.71
C THR A 230 -14.03 5.54 1.49
N SER A 231 -13.70 4.54 2.31
CA SER A 231 -14.58 3.95 3.32
C SER A 231 -13.78 3.65 4.59
N GLY A 232 -14.38 3.90 5.76
CA GLY A 232 -13.71 3.81 7.05
C GLY A 232 -14.43 2.90 8.05
N SER A 233 -13.69 2.34 9.01
CA SER A 233 -14.24 1.55 10.11
C SER A 233 -13.44 1.70 11.40
N THR A 234 -14.14 1.87 12.53
CA THR A 234 -13.58 1.86 13.91
C THR A 234 -13.58 0.46 14.55
N GLY A 235 -13.75 -0.60 13.77
CA GLY A 235 -13.81 -1.98 14.25
C GLY A 235 -15.12 -2.71 13.93
N GLY A 236 -16.16 -1.97 13.53
CA GLY A 236 -17.45 -2.49 13.05
C GLY A 236 -17.54 -2.56 11.51
N PRO A 237 -18.76 -2.50 10.95
CA PRO A 237 -18.96 -2.39 9.51
C PRO A 237 -18.25 -1.15 8.95
N PHE A 238 -17.79 -1.26 7.71
CA PHE A 238 -17.26 -0.12 6.96
C PHE A 238 -18.39 0.84 6.57
N SER A 239 -18.07 2.14 6.57
CA SER A 239 -19.00 3.19 6.15
C SER A 239 -19.39 3.04 4.69
N ALA A 240 -20.47 3.71 4.28
CA ALA A 240 -20.72 3.94 2.86
C ALA A 240 -19.50 4.62 2.20
N TRP A 241 -19.28 4.31 0.93
CA TRP A 241 -18.22 4.93 0.14
C TRP A 241 -18.52 6.43 -0.04
N ALA A 242 -17.51 7.26 0.21
CA ALA A 242 -17.56 8.70 -0.01
C ALA A 242 -16.46 9.12 -0.99
N GLU A 243 -16.82 9.96 -1.96
CA GLU A 243 -15.88 10.52 -2.92
C GLU A 243 -14.95 11.51 -2.22
N ILE A 244 -13.66 11.47 -2.56
CA ILE A 244 -12.68 12.41 -2.05
C ILE A 244 -12.73 13.67 -2.91
N PRO A 245 -13.07 14.83 -2.33
CA PRO A 245 -13.24 16.06 -3.08
C PRO A 245 -11.91 16.56 -3.67
N GLY A 246 -12.02 17.32 -4.75
CA GLY A 246 -10.88 17.97 -5.42
C GLY A 246 -10.51 17.41 -6.80
N GLY A 247 -11.34 16.53 -7.38
CA GLY A 247 -11.21 16.13 -8.79
C GLY A 247 -9.99 15.28 -9.11
N GLY A 248 -9.49 14.51 -8.14
CA GLY A 248 -8.39 13.59 -8.37
C GLY A 248 -8.83 12.44 -9.27
N VAL A 249 -8.31 12.41 -10.50
CA VAL A 249 -8.53 11.33 -11.47
C VAL A 249 -7.21 10.58 -11.64
N THR A 250 -7.21 9.26 -11.44
CA THR A 250 -5.99 8.45 -11.58
C THR A 250 -6.29 7.08 -12.16
N ASP A 251 -5.36 6.54 -12.95
CA ASP A 251 -5.44 5.23 -13.58
C ASP A 251 -4.61 4.16 -12.83
N ALA A 252 -4.12 4.48 -11.63
CA ALA A 252 -3.40 3.56 -10.75
C ALA A 252 -3.97 3.56 -9.31
N PRO A 253 -3.70 2.52 -8.50
CA PRO A 253 -4.00 2.55 -7.07
C PRO A 253 -3.45 3.81 -6.38
N VAL A 254 -4.19 4.30 -5.39
CA VAL A 254 -3.80 5.48 -4.61
C VAL A 254 -3.00 5.06 -3.39
N GLY A 255 -1.77 5.55 -3.27
CA GLY A 255 -0.96 5.37 -2.07
C GLY A 255 -1.57 6.14 -0.90
N ALA A 256 -1.60 5.57 0.30
CA ALA A 256 -2.18 6.20 1.47
C ALA A 256 -1.30 6.01 2.70
N VAL A 257 -1.11 7.07 3.47
CA VAL A 257 -0.31 7.03 4.70
C VAL A 257 -0.89 8.00 5.71
N THR A 258 -0.73 7.69 7.00
CA THR A 258 -1.13 8.59 8.06
C THR A 258 0.08 9.06 8.84
N SER A 259 0.18 10.36 9.03
CA SER A 259 1.24 11.04 9.77
C SER A 259 0.63 12.14 10.64
N GLY A 260 0.95 12.16 11.93
CA GLY A 260 0.43 13.18 12.86
C GLY A 260 -1.10 13.26 12.92
N GLY A 261 -1.81 12.13 12.74
CA GLY A 261 -3.27 12.06 12.71
C GLY A 261 -3.91 12.44 11.35
N LYS A 262 -3.11 12.89 10.38
CA LYS A 262 -3.56 13.31 9.06
C LYS A 262 -3.35 12.22 8.02
N ILE A 263 -4.36 11.99 7.20
CA ILE A 263 -4.27 11.06 6.06
C ILE A 263 -3.72 11.82 4.86
N SER A 264 -2.65 11.32 4.25
CA SER A 264 -2.13 11.80 2.98
C SER A 264 -2.35 10.74 1.91
N LEU A 265 -2.88 11.17 0.77
CA LEU A 265 -3.14 10.34 -0.40
C LEU A 265 -2.24 10.73 -1.55
N PHE A 266 -1.72 9.75 -2.27
CA PHE A 266 -0.82 9.92 -3.39
C PHE A 266 -1.40 9.28 -4.65
N ALA A 267 -1.61 10.08 -5.68
CA ALA A 267 -2.14 9.64 -6.96
C ALA A 267 -1.18 10.03 -8.08
N LYS A 268 -1.10 9.20 -9.13
CA LYS A 268 -0.37 9.58 -10.35
C LYS A 268 -1.32 10.20 -11.37
N THR A 269 -0.82 11.14 -12.15
CA THR A 269 -1.48 11.62 -13.37
C THR A 269 -1.04 10.80 -14.60
N LYS A 270 -1.67 11.04 -15.74
CA LYS A 270 -1.35 10.35 -17.01
C LYS A 270 0.09 10.62 -17.49
N ASP A 271 0.65 11.80 -17.18
CA ASP A 271 2.05 12.14 -17.44
C ASP A 271 3.02 11.56 -16.38
N GLY A 272 2.51 10.75 -15.45
CA GLY A 272 3.29 10.03 -14.44
C GLY A 272 3.68 10.86 -13.22
N LYS A 273 3.31 12.15 -13.16
CA LYS A 273 3.61 12.98 -11.99
C LYS A 273 2.79 12.53 -10.79
N LEU A 274 3.38 12.66 -9.60
CA LEU A 274 2.74 12.31 -8.34
C LEU A 274 2.13 13.55 -7.69
N TRP A 275 0.90 13.41 -7.24
CA TRP A 275 0.15 14.45 -6.55
C TRP A 275 -0.25 13.95 -5.17
N ILE A 276 -0.31 14.87 -4.21
CA ILE A 276 -0.70 14.60 -2.83
C ILE A 276 -1.95 15.41 -2.47
N ASN A 277 -2.86 14.80 -1.71
CA ASN A 277 -3.98 15.47 -1.06
C ASN A 277 -4.05 14.99 0.40
N THR A 278 -4.12 15.94 1.33
CA THR A 278 -4.00 15.65 2.76
C THR A 278 -5.25 16.08 3.51
N TYR A 279 -5.82 15.15 4.27
CA TYR A 279 -6.91 15.41 5.19
C TYR A 279 -6.39 16.11 6.46
N GLN A 280 -6.95 17.27 6.79
CA GLN A 280 -6.56 18.16 7.89
C GLN A 280 -7.38 17.93 9.15
#